data_AF-A0A9P6D2E5-F1
#
_entry.id   AF-A0A9P6D2E5-F1
#
_cell.length_a   1.000
_cell.length_b   1.000
_cell.length_c   1.000
_cell.angle_alpha   90.00
_cell.angle_beta   90.00
_cell.angle_gamma   90.00
#
_symmetry.space_group_name_H-M   'P 1'
#
loop_
_entity.id
_entity.type
_entity.pdbx_description
1 polymer ?
#
loop_
_entity_poly.entity_id
_entity_poly.type
_entity_poly.pdbx_seq_one_letter_code
_entity_poly.pdbx_strand_id
1 'polypeptide(L)'
;ITNMSEDTTKSRPHRIPMLRADNWVLWKCRMIAVLTDLGLESHIAEGAKIPEIANPDKPTKEELDTQRKWREQDAKARCKIELSISDAELMHLSGATTARQMWEQLTTLKESK
;
A
#
# COMPACT_ATOMS: atom_id res chain seq x y z
N ILE A 1 -29.69 28.52 21.66
CA ILE A 1 -29.17 27.14 21.52
C ILE A 1 -28.60 27.05 20.12
N THR A 2 -27.27 27.02 20.03
CA THR A 2 -26.50 27.11 18.78
C THR A 2 -26.59 25.79 18.02
N ASN A 3 -27.06 25.83 16.77
CA ASN A 3 -26.94 24.71 15.84
C ASN A 3 -25.47 24.57 15.42
N MET A 4 -24.77 23.58 15.95
CA MET A 4 -23.53 23.08 15.37
C MET A 4 -23.89 21.95 14.40
N SER A 5 -24.08 22.31 13.13
CA SER A 5 -23.95 21.35 12.05
C SER A 5 -22.46 21.07 11.87
N GLU A 6 -21.97 19.99 12.49
CA GLU A 6 -20.65 19.43 12.17
C GLU A 6 -20.70 18.91 10.73
N ASP A 7 -20.35 19.78 9.78
CA ASP A 7 -20.02 19.38 8.42
C ASP A 7 -18.70 18.61 8.48
N THR A 8 -18.81 17.32 8.78
CA THR A 8 -17.74 16.36 8.54
C THR A 8 -17.57 16.27 7.04
N THR A 9 -16.74 17.16 6.51
CA THR A 9 -16.20 17.11 5.17
C THR A 9 -15.47 15.77 5.06
N LYS A 10 -16.20 14.73 4.63
CA LYS A 10 -15.62 13.48 4.17
C LYS A 10 -14.69 13.88 3.04
N SER A 11 -13.38 13.94 3.34
CA SER A 11 -12.34 14.15 2.34
C SER A 11 -12.68 13.28 1.15
N ARG A 12 -12.85 13.90 -0.03
CA ARG A 12 -13.18 13.14 -1.23
C ARG A 12 -12.09 12.08 -1.39
N PRO A 13 -12.44 10.79 -1.51
CA PRO A 13 -11.43 9.76 -1.68
C PRO A 13 -10.56 10.17 -2.86
N HIS A 14 -9.24 10.26 -2.64
CA HIS A 14 -8.28 10.63 -3.67
C HIS A 14 -8.49 9.74 -4.89
N ARG A 15 -9.18 10.26 -5.92
CA ARG A 15 -9.58 9.47 -7.07
C ARG A 15 -8.39 9.40 -8.01
N ILE A 16 -7.50 8.46 -7.75
CA ILE A 16 -6.40 8.12 -8.65
C ILE A 16 -7.02 7.46 -9.88
N PRO A 17 -6.73 7.91 -11.11
CA PRO A 17 -7.10 7.16 -12.31
C PRO A 17 -6.46 5.77 -12.27
N MET A 18 -7.17 4.74 -12.72
CA MET A 18 -6.61 3.39 -12.76
C MET A 18 -5.27 3.37 -13.53
N LEU A 19 -4.30 2.59 -13.05
CA LEU A 19 -3.06 2.32 -13.76
C LEU A 19 -3.36 1.65 -15.10
N ARG A 20 -2.71 2.14 -16.16
CA ARG A 20 -2.74 1.65 -17.53
C ARG A 20 -1.33 1.72 -18.11
N ALA A 21 -1.19 1.21 -19.33
CA ALA A 21 0.06 1.25 -20.08
C ALA A 21 0.64 2.67 -20.26
N ASP A 22 -0.20 3.69 -20.34
CA ASP A 22 0.17 5.04 -20.77
C ASP A 22 0.32 6.08 -19.65
N ASN A 23 0.03 5.72 -18.39
CA ASN A 23 -0.06 6.69 -17.30
C ASN A 23 0.81 6.38 -16.07
N TRP A 24 1.80 5.49 -16.20
CA TRP A 24 2.66 5.04 -15.09
C TRP A 24 3.19 6.18 -14.22
N VAL A 25 3.87 7.16 -14.81
CA VAL A 25 4.54 8.24 -14.05
C VAL A 25 3.53 9.01 -13.18
N LEU A 26 2.39 9.40 -13.75
CA LEU A 26 1.35 10.14 -13.03
C LEU A 26 0.65 9.28 -11.98
N TRP A 27 0.42 7.99 -12.28
CA TRP A 27 -0.15 7.05 -11.34
C TRP A 27 0.79 6.82 -10.15
N LYS A 28 2.09 6.56 -10.40
CA LYS A 28 3.12 6.32 -9.38
C LYS A 28 3.19 7.47 -8.40
N CYS A 29 3.30 8.71 -8.88
CA CYS A 29 3.34 9.90 -8.02
C CYS A 29 2.09 10.03 -7.14
N ARG A 30 0.90 9.76 -7.68
CA ARG A 30 -0.36 9.84 -6.95
C ARG A 30 -0.52 8.71 -5.93
N MET A 31 -0.09 7.50 -6.28
CA MET A 31 -0.13 6.36 -5.37
C MET A 31 0.81 6.58 -4.18
N ILE A 32 2.03 7.09 -4.42
CA ILE A 32 2.94 7.49 -3.35
C ILE A 32 2.24 8.49 -2.43
N ALA A 33 1.66 9.57 -2.98
CA ALA A 33 0.96 10.57 -2.16
C ALA A 33 -0.18 9.97 -1.32
N VAL A 34 -0.96 9.02 -1.85
CA VAL A 34 -2.01 8.33 -1.09
C VAL A 34 -1.43 7.42 -0.01
N LEU A 35 -0.36 6.69 -0.30
CA LEU A 35 0.28 5.84 0.71
C LEU A 35 0.91 6.70 1.81
N THR A 36 1.54 7.83 1.48
CA THR A 36 2.08 8.79 2.45
C THR A 36 0.98 9.38 3.33
N ASP A 37 -0.13 9.86 2.76
CA ASP A 37 -1.28 10.40 3.51
C ASP A 37 -1.86 9.37 4.50
N LEU A 38 -1.83 8.08 4.11
CA LEU A 38 -2.30 6.98 4.95
C LEU A 38 -1.26 6.41 5.91
N GLY A 39 -0.01 6.91 5.90
CA GLY A 39 1.10 6.39 6.69
C GLY A 39 1.56 4.98 6.29
N LEU A 40 1.42 4.63 5.02
CA LEU A 40 1.68 3.29 4.45
C LEU A 40 2.89 3.23 3.51
N GLU A 41 3.52 4.36 3.19
CA GLU A 41 4.63 4.44 2.23
C GLU A 41 5.82 3.54 2.61
N SER A 42 6.08 3.35 3.90
CA SER A 42 7.16 2.47 4.38
C SER A 42 7.00 1.00 3.96
N HIS A 43 5.79 0.56 3.61
CA HIS A 43 5.52 -0.81 3.16
C HIS A 43 5.86 -1.06 1.69
N ILE A 44 6.11 -0.01 0.90
CA ILE A 44 6.58 -0.12 -0.48
C ILE A 44 8.07 0.23 -0.63
N ALA A 45 8.70 0.74 0.44
CA ALA A 45 10.10 1.13 0.45
C ALA A 45 11.04 -0.07 0.33
N GLU A 46 12.26 0.19 -0.15
CA GLU A 46 13.31 -0.82 -0.21
C GLU A 46 13.60 -1.38 1.20
N GLY A 47 13.73 -2.71 1.29
CA GLY A 47 13.94 -3.40 2.57
C GLY A 47 12.70 -3.57 3.44
N ALA A 48 11.52 -3.13 3.01
CA ALA A 48 10.27 -3.39 3.71
C ALA A 48 10.04 -4.91 3.84
N LYS A 49 10.08 -5.40 5.08
CA LYS A 49 9.86 -6.80 5.43
C LYS A 49 9.14 -6.90 6.76
N ILE A 50 8.49 -8.04 6.97
CA ILE A 50 7.87 -8.34 8.25
C ILE A 50 8.94 -8.33 9.36
N PRO A 51 8.66 -7.73 10.54
CA PRO A 51 9.58 -7.74 11.67
C PRO A 51 9.94 -9.16 12.11
N GLU A 52 11.23 -9.40 12.36
CA GLU A 52 11.73 -10.70 12.80
C GLU A 52 11.40 -10.97 14.27
N ILE A 53 11.16 -12.24 14.61
CA ILE A 53 11.07 -12.70 16.00
C ILE A 53 12.49 -13.13 16.43
N ALA A 54 12.97 -12.60 17.55
CA ALA A 54 14.33 -12.86 18.02
C ALA A 54 14.55 -14.32 18.41
N ASN A 55 13.54 -14.95 19.03
CA ASN A 55 13.54 -16.38 19.34
C ASN A 55 12.24 -17.05 18.85
N PRO A 56 12.25 -17.73 17.69
CA PRO A 56 11.06 -18.37 17.11
C PRO A 56 10.39 -19.42 18.02
N ASP A 57 11.15 -20.06 18.92
CA ASP A 57 10.62 -21.06 19.85
C ASP A 57 9.89 -20.43 21.04
N LYS A 58 10.14 -19.13 21.30
CA LYS A 58 9.54 -18.39 22.40
C LYS A 58 9.25 -16.93 22.00
N PRO A 59 8.33 -16.71 21.05
CA PRO A 59 7.93 -15.37 20.65
C PRO A 59 7.28 -14.65 21.83
N THR A 60 7.65 -13.39 22.03
CA THR A 60 6.97 -12.52 22.98
C THR A 60 5.64 -12.03 22.41
N LYS A 61 4.71 -11.67 23.29
CA LYS A 61 3.44 -11.07 22.87
C LYS A 61 3.66 -9.79 22.05
N GLU A 62 4.65 -8.98 22.42
CA GLU A 62 4.98 -7.72 21.75
C GLU A 62 5.46 -7.95 20.32
N GLU A 63 6.32 -8.95 20.07
CA GLU A 63 6.77 -9.31 18.72
C GLU A 63 5.60 -9.78 17.85
N LEU A 64 4.72 -10.62 18.40
CA LEU A 64 3.54 -11.11 17.68
C LEU A 64 2.56 -9.98 17.34
N ASP A 65 2.32 -9.06 18.28
CA ASP A 65 1.47 -7.90 18.06
C ASP A 65 2.08 -6.93 17.04
N THR A 66 3.42 -6.80 17.05
CA THR A 66 4.16 -6.01 16.05
C THR A 66 4.05 -6.61 14.66
N GLN A 67 4.25 -7.93 14.51
CA GLN A 67 4.05 -8.61 13.24
C GLN A 67 2.60 -8.52 12.74
N ARG A 68 1.62 -8.66 13.64
CA ARG A 68 0.19 -8.54 13.30
C ARG A 68 -0.11 -7.16 12.72
N LYS A 69 0.26 -6.09 13.45
CA LYS A 69 0.07 -4.70 13.00
C LYS A 69 0.77 -4.43 11.67
N TRP A 70 1.98 -4.96 11.50
CA TRP A 70 2.70 -4.84 10.23
C TRP A 70 1.92 -5.47 9.08
N ARG A 71 1.44 -6.72 9.24
CA ARG A 71 0.65 -7.41 8.20
C ARG A 71 -0.66 -6.69 7.89
N GLU A 72 -1.33 -6.13 8.90
CA GLU A 72 -2.56 -5.35 8.70
C GLU A 72 -2.30 -4.09 7.86
N GLN A 73 -1.20 -3.38 8.11
CA GLN A 73 -0.83 -2.20 7.32
C GLN A 73 -0.33 -2.56 5.92
N ASP A 74 0.48 -3.62 5.77
CA ASP A 74 0.91 -4.11 4.46
C ASP A 74 -0.30 -4.54 3.62
N ALA A 75 -1.25 -5.29 4.20
CA ALA A 75 -2.50 -5.65 3.53
C ALA A 75 -3.31 -4.42 3.11
N LYS A 76 -3.35 -3.37 3.94
CA LYS A 76 -4.00 -2.10 3.58
C LYS A 76 -3.30 -1.42 2.41
N ALA A 77 -1.96 -1.39 2.39
CA ALA A 77 -1.17 -0.82 1.30
C ALA A 77 -1.40 -1.60 -0.01
N ARG A 78 -1.36 -2.94 0.05
CA ARG A 78 -1.72 -3.82 -1.07
C ARG A 78 -3.09 -3.52 -1.63
N CYS A 79 -4.12 -3.45 -0.77
CA CYS A 79 -5.48 -3.12 -1.21
C CYS A 79 -5.55 -1.76 -1.93
N LYS A 80 -4.78 -0.75 -1.49
CA LYS A 80 -4.75 0.55 -2.18
C LYS A 80 -4.13 0.44 -3.57
N ILE A 81 -3.07 -0.34 -3.70
CA ILE A 81 -2.41 -0.63 -4.98
C ILE A 81 -3.40 -1.39 -5.89
N GLU A 82 -3.88 -2.56 -5.46
CA GLU A 82 -4.79 -3.43 -6.22
C GLU A 82 -6.04 -2.68 -6.73
N LEU A 83 -6.70 -1.91 -5.87
CA LEU A 83 -7.94 -1.18 -6.20
C LEU A 83 -7.73 0.04 -7.11
N SER A 84 -6.50 0.35 -7.49
CA SER A 84 -6.17 1.49 -8.34
C SER A 84 -5.49 1.09 -9.64
N ILE A 85 -5.52 -0.21 -9.97
CA ILE A 85 -4.89 -0.79 -11.14
C ILE A 85 -5.98 -1.38 -12.04
N SER A 86 -5.82 -1.28 -13.36
CA SER A 86 -6.74 -1.93 -14.29
C SER A 86 -6.54 -3.44 -14.32
N ASP A 87 -7.57 -4.21 -14.66
CA ASP A 87 -7.50 -5.68 -14.71
C ASP A 87 -6.34 -6.20 -15.58
N ALA A 88 -6.07 -5.52 -16.70
CA ALA A 88 -4.97 -5.85 -17.60
C ALA A 88 -3.59 -5.78 -16.91
N GLU A 89 -3.40 -4.76 -16.07
CA GLU A 89 -2.16 -4.54 -15.33
C GLU A 89 -2.09 -5.41 -14.06
N LEU A 90 -3.24 -5.74 -13.46
CA LEU A 90 -3.33 -6.54 -12.24
C LEU A 90 -2.79 -7.95 -12.44
N MET A 91 -2.91 -8.52 -13.64
CA MET A 91 -2.35 -9.84 -13.97
C MET A 91 -0.83 -9.93 -13.74
N HIS A 92 -0.11 -8.81 -13.88
CA HIS A 92 1.33 -8.75 -13.66
C HIS A 92 1.72 -8.83 -12.18
N LEU A 93 0.75 -8.67 -11.27
CA LEU A 93 0.96 -8.72 -9.82
C LEU A 93 0.75 -10.13 -9.23
N SER A 94 0.55 -11.13 -10.09
CA SER A 94 0.36 -12.51 -9.67
C SER A 94 1.52 -13.01 -8.81
N GLY A 95 1.19 -13.63 -7.68
CA GLY A 95 2.17 -14.18 -6.74
C GLY A 95 2.79 -13.17 -5.77
N ALA A 96 2.50 -11.87 -5.91
CA ALA A 96 2.92 -10.89 -4.91
C ALA A 96 2.16 -11.09 -3.60
N THR A 97 2.90 -11.18 -2.49
CA THR A 97 2.38 -11.40 -1.14
C THR A 97 2.50 -10.18 -0.24
N THR A 98 3.32 -9.20 -0.61
CA THR A 98 3.50 -7.93 0.12
C THR A 98 3.32 -6.72 -0.80
N ALA A 99 3.00 -5.56 -0.23
CA ALA A 99 2.91 -4.31 -0.98
C ALA A 99 4.24 -3.97 -1.67
N ARG A 100 5.36 -4.27 -1.01
CA ARG A 100 6.70 -4.12 -1.59
C ARG A 100 6.88 -4.95 -2.85
N GLN A 101 6.49 -6.23 -2.84
CA GLN A 101 6.60 -7.09 -4.02
C GLN A 101 5.75 -6.58 -5.17
N MET A 102 4.52 -6.13 -4.89
CA MET A 102 3.67 -5.51 -5.91
C MET A 102 4.34 -4.26 -6.50
N TRP A 103 4.86 -3.39 -5.63
CA TRP A 103 5.55 -2.16 -6.04
C TRP A 103 6.80 -2.45 -6.88
N GLU A 104 7.56 -3.47 -6.51
CA GLU A 104 8.73 -3.94 -7.25
C GLU A 104 8.36 -4.40 -8.66
N GLN A 105 7.38 -5.31 -8.78
CA GLN A 105 6.97 -5.84 -10.07
C GLN A 105 6.47 -4.75 -11.01
N LEU A 106 5.67 -3.80 -10.50
CA LEU A 106 5.22 -2.65 -11.29
C LEU A 106 6.40 -1.77 -11.72
N THR A 107 7.32 -1.48 -10.80
CA THR A 107 8.49 -0.64 -11.10
C THR A 107 9.38 -1.33 -12.13
N THR A 108 9.67 -2.62 -11.97
CA THR A 108 10.42 -3.40 -12.95
C THR A 108 9.73 -3.39 -14.31
N LEU A 109 8.43 -3.69 -14.39
CA LEU A 109 7.70 -3.75 -15.65
C LEU A 109 7.62 -2.40 -16.38
N LYS A 110 7.45 -1.30 -15.63
CA LYS A 110 7.16 0.03 -16.18
C LYS A 110 8.41 0.89 -16.39
N GLU A 111 9.50 0.54 -15.73
CA GLU A 111 10.78 1.27 -15.80
C GLU A 111 11.90 0.45 -16.44
N SER A 112 11.66 -0.84 -16.74
CA SER A 112 12.51 -1.61 -17.66
C SER A 112 12.43 -1.00 -19.05
N LYS A 113 13.59 -0.60 -19.58
CA LYS A 113 13.78 -0.25 -20.98
C LYS A 113 14.10 -1.48 -21.82
#